data_AF-A0A961U9V9-F1
#
_entry.id   AF-A0A961U9V9-F1
#
_cell.length_a   1.000
_cell.length_b   1.000
_cell.length_c   1.000
_cell.angle_alpha   90.00
_cell.angle_beta   90.00
_cell.angle_gamma   90.00
#
_symmetry.space_group_name_H-M   'P 1'
#
loop_
_entity.id
_entity.type
_entity.pdbx_description
1 polymer ?
#
loop_
_entity_poly.entity_id
_entity_poly.type
_entity_poly.pdbx_seq_one_letter_code
_entity_poly.pdbx_strand_id
1 'polypeptide(L)' 'MDRFPALRLILRFGRAGAAIVALIVTALVVAISWSHMGWFSLVLIPFVLAFSYYMAKSYVEIVQIITEMVH' A
#
# COMPACT_ATOMS: atom_id res chain seq x y z
N MET A 1 3.04 -11.57 21.60
CA MET A 1 2.92 -11.46 20.13
C MET A 1 2.05 -12.54 19.47
N ASP A 2 1.65 -13.64 20.13
CA ASP A 2 0.81 -14.72 19.53
C ASP A 2 -0.69 -14.43 19.46
N ARG A 3 -1.19 -13.40 20.16
CA ARG A 3 -2.62 -13.04 20.14
C ARG A 3 -3.06 -12.23 18.92
N PHE A 4 -2.14 -11.67 18.13
CA PHE A 4 -2.46 -10.82 16.98
C PHE A 4 -1.62 -11.20 15.74
N PRO A 5 -1.97 -12.30 15.04
CA PRO A 5 -1.23 -12.76 13.85
C PRO A 5 -1.21 -11.73 12.73
N ALA A 6 -2.24 -10.89 12.62
CA ALA A 6 -2.32 -9.81 11.64
C ALA A 6 -1.25 -8.73 11.86
N LEU A 7 -0.98 -8.34 13.11
CA LEU A 7 0.08 -7.38 13.45
C LEU A 7 1.46 -7.92 13.10
N ARG A 8 1.70 -9.21 13.35
CA ARG A 8 2.95 -9.90 12.98
C ARG A 8 3.17 -9.90 11.47
N LEU A 9 2.11 -10.11 10.69
CA LEU A 9 2.14 -10.05 9.22
C LEU A 9 2.48 -8.64 8.72
N ILE A 10 1.83 -7.61 9.27
CA ILE A 10 2.07 -6.21 8.89
C ILE A 10 3.51 -5.80 9.21
N LEU A 11 4.01 -6.13 10.40
CA LEU A 11 5.39 -5.80 10.81
C LEU A 11 6.44 -6.59 10.02
N ARG A 12 6.17 -7.86 9.69
CA ARG A 12 7.11 -8.71 8.93
C ARG A 12 7.21 -8.32 7.46
N PHE A 13 6.10 -7.94 6.84
CA PHE A 13 6.06 -7.62 5.42
C PHE A 13 6.11 -6.13 5.12
N GLY A 14 6.10 -5.24 6.12
CA GLY A 14 5.93 -3.79 6.01
C GLY A 14 6.19 -3.16 4.63
N ARG A 15 7.45 -3.13 4.18
CA ARG A 15 7.83 -2.54 2.87
C ARG A 15 7.35 -3.35 1.67
N ALA A 16 7.47 -4.67 1.71
CA ALA A 16 7.05 -5.56 0.62
C ALA A 16 5.51 -5.60 0.49
N GLY A 17 4.80 -5.66 1.61
CA GLY A 17 3.34 -5.57 1.68
C GLY A 17 2.83 -4.22 1.15
N ALA A 18 3.46 -3.11 1.55
CA ALA A 18 3.14 -1.79 1.01
C ALA A 18 3.34 -1.72 -0.51
N ALA A 19 4.41 -2.31 -1.04
CA ALA A 19 4.66 -2.36 -2.48
C ALA A 19 3.61 -3.20 -3.23
N ILE A 20 3.22 -4.36 -2.69
CA ILE A 20 2.18 -5.22 -3.28
C ILE A 20 0.84 -4.48 -3.29
N VAL A 21 0.45 -3.85 -2.18
CA VAL A 21 -0.79 -3.06 -2.10
C VAL A 21 -0.76 -1.91 -3.10
N ALA A 22 0.36 -1.20 -3.22
CA ALA A 22 0.51 -0.12 -4.18
C ALA A 22 0.33 -0.59 -5.64
N LEU A 23 0.91 -1.74 -5.99
CA LEU A 23 0.75 -2.35 -7.31
C LEU A 23 -0.70 -2.72 -7.61
N ILE A 24 -1.40 -3.34 -6.66
CA ILE A 24 -2.81 -3.73 -6.81
C ILE A 24 -3.70 -2.50 -6.99
N VAL A 25 -3.51 -1.47 -6.15
CA VAL A 25 -4.27 -0.21 -6.25
C VAL A 25 -4.00 0.48 -7.58
N THR A 26 -2.74 0.53 -8.01
CA THR A 26 -2.37 1.14 -9.30
C THR A 26 -3.01 0.39 -10.47
N ALA A 27 -2.99 -0.94 -10.46
CA ALA A 27 -3.63 -1.75 -11.49
C ALA A 27 -5.15 -1.53 -11.55
N LEU A 28 -5.81 -1.42 -10.38
CA LEU A 28 -7.24 -1.11 -10.30
C LEU A 28 -7.57 0.28 -10.87
N VAL A 29 -6.79 1.30 -10.53
CA VAL A 29 -6.99 2.67 -11.05
C VAL A 29 -6.81 2.71 -12.56
N VAL A 30 -5.79 2.03 -13.10
CA VAL A 30 -5.59 1.91 -14.55
C VAL A 30 -6.77 1.17 -15.19
N ALA A 31 -7.21 0.05 -14.63
CA ALA A 31 -8.33 -0.73 -15.18
C ALA A 31 -9.63 0.08 -15.25
N ILE A 32 -9.93 0.86 -14.22
CA ILE A 32 -11.15 1.71 -14.17
C ILE A 32 -11.02 2.90 -15.14
N SER A 33 -9.86 3.54 -15.19
CA SER A 33 -9.63 4.71 -16.06
C SER A 33 -9.43 4.35 -17.54
N TRP A 34 -9.16 3.07 -17.84
CA TRP A 34 -8.88 2.60 -19.20
C TRP A 34 -10.03 2.88 -20.18
N SER A 35 -11.28 2.70 -19.75
CA SER A 35 -12.47 2.93 -20.58
C SER A 35 -12.65 4.40 -20.97
N HIS A 36 -12.11 5.33 -20.17
CA HIS A 36 -12.27 6.77 -20.39
C HIS A 36 -11.06 7.41 -21.08
N MET A 37 -9.84 6.96 -20.74
CA MET A 37 -8.60 7.60 -21.16
C MET A 37 -7.69 6.71 -22.03
N GLY A 38 -7.94 5.40 -22.09
CA GLY A 38 -7.10 4.44 -22.82
C GLY A 38 -5.63 4.56 -22.41
N TRP A 39 -4.75 4.73 -23.39
CA TRP A 39 -3.30 4.87 -23.19
C TRP A 39 -2.88 6.05 -22.29
N PHE A 40 -3.67 7.12 -22.21
CA PHE A 40 -3.36 8.24 -21.31
C PHE A 40 -3.45 7.87 -19.83
N SER A 41 -4.17 6.79 -19.47
CA SER A 41 -4.21 6.28 -18.11
C SER A 41 -2.82 5.83 -17.60
N LEU A 42 -1.91 5.45 -18.50
CA LEU A 42 -0.56 5.02 -18.13
C LEU A 42 0.27 6.15 -17.49
N VAL A 43 -0.03 7.41 -17.82
CA VAL A 43 0.63 8.57 -17.21
C VAL A 43 0.32 8.66 -15.72
N LEU A 44 -0.81 8.11 -15.27
CA LEU A 44 -1.21 8.10 -13.86
C LEU A 44 -0.41 7.07 -13.04
N ILE A 45 0.19 6.05 -13.68
CA ILE A 45 0.90 4.96 -13.00
C ILE A 45 1.95 5.46 -12.00
N PRO A 46 2.95 6.28 -12.38
CA PRO A 46 3.98 6.70 -11.43
C PRO A 46 3.41 7.48 -10.24
N PHE A 47 2.36 8.29 -10.47
CA PHE A 47 1.73 9.08 -9.42
C PHE A 47 0.92 8.21 -8.46
N VAL A 48 0.05 7.34 -8.99
CA VAL A 48 -0.80 6.46 -8.19
C VAL A 48 0.04 5.45 -7.44
N LEU A 49 1.08 4.89 -8.07
CA LEU A 49 2.00 3.95 -7.43
C LEU A 49 2.76 4.61 -6.28
N ALA A 50 3.37 5.77 -6.52
CA ALA A 50 4.10 6.50 -5.48
C ALA A 50 3.19 6.89 -4.31
N PHE A 51 2.00 7.42 -4.61
CA PHE A 51 1.03 7.85 -3.61
C PHE A 51 0.49 6.68 -2.78
N SER A 52 0.04 5.61 -3.43
CA SER A 52 -0.47 4.42 -2.74
C SER A 52 0.60 3.70 -1.93
N TYR A 53 1.83 3.63 -2.44
CA TYR A 53 2.98 3.11 -1.69
C TYR A 53 3.27 3.95 -0.45
N TYR A 54 3.31 5.27 -0.58
CA TYR A 54 3.56 6.17 0.54
C TYR A 54 2.49 6.01 1.62
N MET A 55 1.21 6.01 1.23
CA MET A 55 0.09 5.79 2.16
C MET A 55 0.17 4.43 2.88
N ALA A 56 0.40 3.35 2.14
CA ALA A 56 0.52 2.02 2.73
C ALA A 56 1.72 1.92 3.68
N LYS A 57 2.85 2.52 3.30
CA LYS A 57 4.05 2.57 4.14
C LYS A 57 3.81 3.38 5.42
N SER A 58 3.21 4.56 5.32
CA SER A 58 2.89 5.40 6.48
C SER A 58 1.93 4.69 7.44
N TYR A 59 0.96 3.93 6.92
CA TYR A 59 0.08 3.11 7.76
C TYR A 59 0.85 2.06 8.55
N VAL A 60 1.76 1.32 7.90
CA VAL A 60 2.63 0.35 8.58
C VAL A 60 3.46 1.01 9.67
N GLU A 61 4.05 2.18 9.40
CA GLU A 61 4.86 2.92 10.37
C GLU A 61 4.02 3.38 11.58
N ILE A 62 2.81 3.88 11.35
CA ILE A 62 1.89 4.26 12.43
C ILE A 62 1.56 3.04 13.30
N VAL A 63 1.23 1.91 12.68
CA VAL A 63 0.95 0.66 13.40
C VAL A 63 2.16 0.23 14.23
N GLN A 64 3.37 0.34 13.68
CA GLN A 64 4.60 0.03 14.39
C GLN A 64 4.80 0.93 15.61
N ILE A 65 4.67 2.25 15.46
CA ILE A 65 4.78 3.22 16.56
C ILE A 65 3.77 2.92 17.67
N ILE A 66 2.51 2.65 17.31
CA ILE A 66 1.47 2.30 18.29
C ILE A 66 1.85 1.02 19.03
N THR A 67 2.33 0.00 18.34
CA THR A 67 2.74 -1.25 19.00
C THR A 67 3.95 -1.10 19.91
N GLU A 68 4.91 -0.23 19.54
CA GLU A 68 6.08 0.08 20.36
C GLU A 68 5.70 0.86 21.62
N MET A 69 4.74 1.79 21.55
CA MET A 69 4.28 2.56 22.72
C MET A 69 3.42 1.76 23.73
N VAL A 70 2.84 0.64 23.29
CA VAL A 70 1.97 -0.22 24.11
C VAL A 70 2.77 -1.30 24.87
N HIS A 71 4.04 -1.51 24.53
CA HIS A 71 4.96 -2.41 25.24
C HIS A 71 5.91 -1.61 26.14
#